data_AF-A0A3A9ISY0-F1
#
_entry.id   AF-A0A3A9ISY0-F1
#
_cell.length_a   1.000
_cell.length_b   1.000
_cell.length_c   1.000
_cell.angle_alpha   90.00
_cell.angle_beta   90.00
_cell.angle_gamma   90.00
#
_symmetry.space_group_name_H-M   'P 1'
#
loop_
_entity.id
_entity.type
_entity.pdbx_description
1 polymer ?
#
loop_
_entity_poly.entity_id
_entity_poly.type
_entity_poly.pdbx_seq_one_letter_code
_entity_poly.pdbx_strand_id
1 'polypeptide(L)'
;MRVEANSQTPGLPERLVHRGVTFRPELSPPQGFVPSERFGELHGMTNDAVMLACRQDGKYPYIEMRSPLNPAAKAKIFINMFEWNRILEEAFTKLPKERRVGFLKWLGFDPKDLPEVVLYRPQFDSRQPWSDVLTIAAFAELMGLSRAAVHKMCDAGKLPYIEMKIPGMGVHATRFIYMPAWNGAMQVAFEMQSAERGRPYESWMGIPG
;
A
#
# COMPACT_ATOMS: atom_id res chain seq x y z
N MET A 1 53.59 6.65 4.44
CA MET A 1 52.68 6.71 3.28
C MET A 1 51.33 6.17 3.74
N ARG A 2 50.42 7.07 4.11
CA ARG A 2 49.08 6.76 4.63
C ARG A 2 48.12 7.42 3.65
N VAL A 3 47.33 6.62 2.94
CA VAL A 3 46.36 7.13 1.97
C VAL A 3 45.09 7.46 2.74
N GLU A 4 44.77 8.75 2.83
CA GLU A 4 43.46 9.24 3.22
C GLU A 4 42.49 9.06 2.05
N ALA A 5 41.38 8.36 2.28
CA ALA A 5 40.25 8.35 1.36
C ALA A 5 39.26 9.41 1.82
N ASN A 6 39.27 10.51 1.09
CA ASN A 6 38.33 11.62 1.16
C ASN A 6 37.05 11.20 0.42
N SER A 7 35.91 11.13 1.11
CA SER A 7 34.60 11.04 0.47
C SER A 7 33.62 11.96 1.20
N GLN A 8 33.69 13.25 0.84
CA GLN A 8 32.65 14.23 1.16
C GLN A 8 31.42 13.96 0.30
N THR A 9 30.36 13.46 0.92
CA THR A 9 29.00 13.57 0.39
C THR A 9 28.45 14.94 0.83
N PRO A 10 27.78 15.73 -0.03
CA PRO A 10 27.30 17.07 0.37
C PRO A 10 26.23 16.95 1.46
N GLY A 11 26.52 17.49 2.64
CA GLY A 11 25.56 17.56 3.75
C GLY A 11 24.44 18.55 3.45
N LEU A 12 23.20 18.16 3.75
CA LEU A 12 22.05 19.05 3.79
C LEU A 12 22.26 20.13 4.88
N PRO A 13 21.81 21.38 4.65
CA PRO A 13 22.09 22.49 5.54
C PRO A 13 21.52 22.30 6.95
N GLU A 14 22.34 22.69 7.92
CA GLU A 14 22.29 22.52 9.38
C GLU A 14 21.07 23.13 10.11
N ARG A 15 20.03 23.56 9.39
CA ARG A 15 18.94 24.40 9.94
C ARG A 15 17.70 23.64 10.43
N LEU A 16 17.76 22.30 10.50
CA LEU A 16 16.65 21.45 10.95
C LEU A 16 16.90 20.76 12.29
N VAL A 17 17.82 21.30 13.10
CA VAL A 17 18.08 20.77 14.45
C VAL A 17 17.36 21.63 15.49
N HIS A 18 16.49 20.96 16.26
CA HIS A 18 15.73 21.40 17.44
C HIS A 18 14.33 21.98 17.22
N ARG A 19 13.33 21.13 17.46
CA ARG A 19 12.40 21.28 18.60
C ARG A 19 11.96 19.90 19.07
N GLY A 20 12.11 19.66 20.37
CA GLY A 20 11.88 18.38 21.02
C GLY A 20 10.45 17.88 20.85
N VAL A 21 10.31 16.77 20.15
CA VAL A 21 9.34 15.75 20.46
C VAL A 21 10.15 14.47 20.56
N THR A 22 10.35 13.97 21.79
CA THR A 22 10.81 12.59 21.99
C THR A 22 9.68 11.67 21.54
N PHE A 23 9.66 11.38 20.24
CA PHE A 23 8.80 10.34 19.69
C PHE A 23 9.27 9.00 20.23
N ARG A 24 8.39 8.29 20.95
CA ARG A 24 8.63 6.90 21.35
C ARG A 24 8.71 6.06 20.08
N PRO A 25 9.83 5.37 19.79
CA PRO A 25 9.85 4.33 18.78
C PRO A 25 9.36 3.03 19.44
N GLU A 26 8.09 2.97 19.85
CA GLU A 26 7.48 1.68 20.17
C GLU A 26 7.13 0.99 18.84
N LEU A 27 8.16 0.33 18.29
CA LEU A 27 8.09 -0.90 17.50
C LEU A 27 6.96 -0.98 16.45
N SER A 28 7.13 -0.26 15.33
CA SER A 28 6.85 -0.95 14.05
C SER A 28 7.89 -2.06 13.95
N PRO A 29 7.54 -3.36 13.90
CA PRO A 29 8.57 -4.34 13.59
C PRO A 29 9.07 -4.03 12.18
N PRO A 30 10.37 -3.83 11.97
CA PRO A 30 10.97 -3.59 10.66
C PRO A 30 11.00 -4.86 9.79
N GLN A 31 10.12 -5.83 10.03
CA GLN A 31 10.23 -7.18 9.48
C GLN A 31 9.16 -7.43 8.42
N GLY A 32 9.56 -7.80 7.22
CA GLY A 32 8.67 -8.20 6.13
C GLY A 32 7.88 -9.48 6.36
N PHE A 33 7.61 -9.86 7.61
CA PHE A 33 6.73 -10.97 7.97
C PHE A 33 5.73 -10.53 9.03
N VAL A 34 4.45 -10.83 8.82
CA VAL A 34 3.37 -10.44 9.76
C VAL A 34 2.53 -11.67 10.14
N PRO A 35 2.05 -11.77 11.39
CA PRO A 35 1.13 -12.86 11.77
C PRO A 35 -0.16 -12.84 10.93
N SER A 36 -0.74 -14.02 10.67
CA SER A 36 -1.98 -14.14 9.91
C SER A 36 -3.16 -13.35 10.51
N GLU A 37 -3.19 -13.21 11.85
CA GLU A 37 -4.19 -12.39 12.55
C GLU A 37 -4.11 -10.94 12.09
N ARG A 38 -2.88 -10.39 12.10
CA ARG A 38 -2.62 -9.00 11.75
C ARG A 38 -2.82 -8.74 10.26
N PHE A 39 -2.45 -9.71 9.41
CA PHE A 39 -2.79 -9.66 8.00
C PHE A 39 -4.32 -9.64 7.78
N GLY A 40 -5.06 -10.46 8.53
CA GLY A 40 -6.51 -10.48 8.50
C GLY A 40 -7.12 -9.12 8.83
N GLU A 41 -6.69 -8.50 9.93
CA GLU A 41 -7.13 -7.16 10.35
C GLU A 41 -6.93 -6.10 9.24
N LEU A 42 -5.74 -6.07 8.63
CA LEU A 42 -5.42 -5.11 7.55
C LEU A 42 -6.36 -5.25 6.34
N HIS A 43 -6.84 -6.45 6.09
CA HIS A 43 -7.68 -6.78 4.95
C HIS A 43 -9.16 -6.93 5.28
N GLY A 44 -9.58 -6.68 6.53
CA GLY A 44 -10.96 -6.89 6.98
C GLY A 44 -11.40 -8.36 6.87
N MET A 45 -10.47 -9.28 7.11
CA MET A 45 -10.65 -10.73 7.06
C MET A 45 -10.45 -11.35 8.44
N THR A 46 -11.10 -12.49 8.69
CA THR A 46 -10.84 -13.26 9.91
C THR A 46 -9.53 -14.03 9.80
N ASN A 47 -8.87 -14.31 10.94
CA ASN A 47 -7.66 -15.12 10.96
C ASN A 47 -7.88 -16.50 10.31
N ASP A 48 -9.02 -17.13 10.56
CA ASP A 48 -9.38 -18.42 9.99
C ASP A 48 -9.48 -18.37 8.45
N ALA A 49 -10.03 -17.29 7.89
CA ALA A 49 -10.10 -17.11 6.44
C ALA A 49 -8.70 -16.95 5.82
N VAL A 50 -7.79 -16.24 6.48
CA VAL A 50 -6.40 -16.10 6.05
C VAL A 50 -5.68 -17.44 6.10
N MET A 51 -5.83 -18.19 7.21
CA MET A 51 -5.23 -19.50 7.39
C MET A 51 -5.72 -20.51 6.34
N LEU A 52 -7.01 -20.49 6.02
CA LEU A 52 -7.62 -21.31 4.98
C LEU A 52 -7.02 -20.99 3.60
N ALA A 53 -6.97 -19.70 3.25
CA ALA A 53 -6.40 -19.21 2.01
C ALA A 53 -4.90 -19.55 1.85
N CYS A 54 -4.15 -19.59 2.95
CA CYS A 54 -2.76 -20.07 2.94
C CYS A 54 -2.68 -21.57 2.65
N ARG A 55 -3.37 -22.39 3.46
CA ARG A 55 -3.15 -23.85 3.48
C ARG A 55 -3.86 -24.62 2.38
N GLN A 56 -5.04 -24.16 1.97
CA GLN A 56 -5.84 -24.87 0.96
C GLN A 56 -5.62 -24.31 -0.43
N ASP A 57 -5.63 -22.98 -0.54
CA ASP A 57 -5.62 -22.30 -1.84
C ASP A 57 -4.22 -21.83 -2.28
N GLY A 58 -3.24 -21.79 -1.38
CA GLY A 58 -1.90 -21.28 -1.66
C GLY A 58 -1.89 -19.80 -2.08
N LYS A 59 -2.86 -19.00 -1.61
CA LYS A 59 -3.10 -17.62 -2.08
C LYS A 59 -2.06 -16.60 -1.63
N TYR A 60 -1.39 -16.85 -0.51
CA TYR A 60 -0.50 -15.88 0.13
C TYR A 60 0.91 -16.45 0.27
N PRO A 61 1.97 -15.62 0.15
CA PRO A 61 3.32 -16.06 0.45
C PRO A 61 3.48 -16.17 1.98
N TYR A 62 3.55 -17.39 2.51
CA TYR A 62 3.59 -17.62 3.95
C TYR A 62 4.66 -18.61 4.39
N ILE A 63 5.02 -18.55 5.67
CA ILE A 63 5.79 -19.57 6.38
C ILE A 63 4.99 -20.08 7.58
N GLU A 64 5.27 -21.32 7.97
CA GLU A 64 4.74 -21.93 9.19
C GLU A 64 5.84 -22.02 10.24
N MET A 65 5.63 -21.39 11.40
CA MET A 65 6.50 -21.53 12.56
C MET A 65 5.93 -22.60 13.49
N ARG A 66 6.68 -23.68 13.70
CA ARG A 66 6.32 -24.81 14.57
C ARG A 66 7.28 -24.91 15.74
N SER A 67 6.78 -25.40 16.87
CA SER A 67 7.66 -25.76 17.98
C SER A 67 8.50 -26.97 17.58
N PRO A 68 9.83 -26.92 17.70
CA PRO A 68 10.67 -28.10 17.45
C PRO A 68 10.47 -29.18 18.52
N LEU A 69 10.01 -28.79 19.72
CA LEU A 69 9.75 -29.69 20.84
C LEU A 69 8.37 -30.35 20.76
N ASN A 70 7.45 -29.79 19.97
CA ASN A 70 6.16 -30.39 19.70
C ASN A 70 5.74 -30.08 18.24
N PRO A 71 6.28 -30.82 17.26
CA PRO A 71 6.00 -30.57 15.84
C PRO A 71 4.52 -30.79 15.46
N ALA A 72 3.79 -31.57 16.25
CA ALA A 72 2.37 -31.86 16.06
C ALA A 72 1.45 -30.70 16.51
N ALA A 73 1.97 -29.74 17.30
CA ALA A 73 1.20 -28.56 17.68
C ALA A 73 0.84 -27.69 16.45
N LYS A 74 -0.24 -26.90 16.60
CA LYS A 74 -0.66 -25.95 15.56
C LYS A 74 0.48 -24.96 15.28
N ALA A 75 0.84 -24.84 13.99
CA ALA A 75 1.81 -23.85 13.55
C ALA A 75 1.23 -22.44 13.58
N LYS A 76 2.07 -21.46 13.91
CA LYS A 76 1.77 -20.04 13.70
C LYS A 76 2.13 -19.65 12.26
N ILE A 77 1.21 -19.00 11.56
CA ILE A 77 1.43 -18.55 10.18
C ILE A 77 1.95 -17.11 10.18
N PHE A 78 2.97 -16.87 9.36
CA PHE A 78 3.46 -15.53 9.05
C PHE A 78 3.45 -15.30 7.55
N ILE A 79 2.89 -14.17 7.12
CA ILE A 79 2.81 -13.74 5.71
C ILE A 79 4.03 -12.89 5.38
N ASN A 80 4.73 -13.22 4.28
CA ASN A 80 5.86 -12.45 3.77
C ASN A 80 5.34 -11.23 3.00
N MET A 81 5.39 -10.06 3.63
CA MET A 81 4.91 -8.80 3.07
C MET A 81 5.77 -8.29 1.92
N PHE A 82 7.06 -8.65 1.85
CA PHE A 82 7.90 -8.25 0.71
C PHE A 82 7.47 -8.97 -0.56
N GLU A 83 7.35 -10.31 -0.50
CA GLU A 83 6.87 -11.07 -1.64
C GLU A 83 5.44 -10.71 -1.98
N TRP A 84 4.58 -10.50 -0.97
CA TRP A 84 3.21 -10.04 -1.17
C TRP A 84 3.17 -8.73 -1.96
N ASN A 85 3.85 -7.68 -1.50
CA ASN A 85 3.84 -6.39 -2.21
C ASN A 85 4.48 -6.48 -3.60
N ARG A 86 5.57 -7.23 -3.74
CA ARG A 86 6.23 -7.47 -5.04
C ARG A 86 5.27 -8.11 -6.06
N ILE A 87 4.53 -9.15 -5.68
CA ILE A 87 3.58 -9.79 -6.60
C ILE A 87 2.38 -8.89 -6.93
N LEU A 88 1.97 -8.01 -6.01
CA LEU A 88 0.88 -7.06 -6.24
C LEU A 88 1.28 -5.97 -7.22
N GLU A 89 2.49 -5.44 -7.09
CA GLU A 89 3.08 -4.50 -8.05
C GLU A 89 3.19 -5.16 -9.43
N GLU A 90 3.72 -6.38 -9.50
CA GLU A 90 3.83 -7.13 -10.75
C GLU A 90 2.44 -7.39 -11.37
N ALA A 91 1.45 -7.78 -10.56
CA ALA A 91 0.08 -7.98 -11.01
C ALA A 91 -0.55 -6.68 -11.54
N PHE A 92 -0.32 -5.56 -10.85
CA PHE A 92 -0.87 -4.27 -11.27
C PHE A 92 -0.20 -3.78 -12.55
N THR A 93 1.12 -3.83 -12.65
CA THR A 93 1.89 -3.36 -13.82
C THR A 93 1.58 -4.15 -15.10
N LYS A 94 1.21 -5.42 -14.96
CA LYS A 94 0.76 -6.28 -16.07
C LYS A 94 -0.68 -6.03 -16.53
N LEU A 95 -1.47 -5.22 -15.82
CA LEU A 95 -2.80 -4.84 -16.29
C LEU A 95 -2.73 -4.03 -17.59
N PRO A 96 -3.75 -4.14 -18.47
CA PRO A 96 -3.89 -3.25 -19.61
C PRO A 96 -3.79 -1.78 -19.17
N LYS A 97 -3.13 -0.95 -19.98
CA LYS A 97 -2.88 0.46 -19.63
C LYS A 97 -4.17 1.16 -19.22
N GLU A 98 -5.24 0.95 -19.98
CA GLU A 98 -6.57 1.53 -19.76
C GLU A 98 -7.10 1.24 -18.35
N ARG A 99 -6.81 0.04 -17.81
CA ARG A 99 -7.19 -0.32 -16.43
C ARG A 99 -6.29 0.33 -15.38
N ARG A 100 -5.01 0.52 -15.68
CA ARG A 100 -4.05 1.14 -14.76
C ARG A 100 -4.30 2.64 -14.60
N VAL A 101 -4.61 3.34 -15.70
CA VAL A 101 -4.69 4.81 -15.71
C VAL A 101 -6.11 5.36 -15.88
N GLY A 102 -7.10 4.50 -16.17
CA GLY A 102 -8.46 4.93 -16.49
C GLY A 102 -9.18 5.68 -15.35
N PHE A 103 -8.75 5.49 -14.11
CA PHE A 103 -9.33 6.19 -12.96
C PHE A 103 -8.90 7.66 -12.85
N LEU A 104 -7.78 8.04 -13.47
CA LEU A 104 -7.21 9.39 -13.38
C LEU A 104 -8.13 10.46 -13.98
N LYS A 105 -8.95 10.09 -14.96
CA LYS A 105 -9.97 10.99 -15.54
C LYS A 105 -10.96 11.51 -14.50
N TRP A 106 -11.22 10.73 -13.45
CA TRP A 106 -12.11 11.12 -12.35
C TRP A 106 -11.46 12.13 -11.40
N LEU A 107 -10.15 12.33 -11.52
CA LEU A 107 -9.39 13.37 -10.83
C LEU A 107 -9.06 14.56 -11.75
N GLY A 108 -9.62 14.59 -12.97
CA GLY A 108 -9.42 15.67 -13.92
C GLY A 108 -8.18 15.52 -14.82
N PHE A 109 -7.55 14.35 -14.85
CA PHE A 109 -6.37 14.12 -15.68
C PHE A 109 -6.70 13.42 -17.00
N ASP A 110 -6.09 13.85 -18.10
CA ASP A 110 -5.96 12.98 -19.28
C ASP A 110 -4.83 11.97 -19.02
N PRO A 111 -5.07 10.66 -19.15
CA PRO A 111 -4.02 9.65 -19.02
C PRO A 111 -2.81 9.81 -19.95
N LYS A 112 -2.91 10.65 -21.00
CA LYS A 112 -1.78 11.01 -21.86
C LYS A 112 -0.84 12.03 -21.24
N ASP A 113 -1.35 12.84 -20.30
CA ASP A 113 -0.63 13.99 -19.73
C ASP A 113 0.17 13.61 -18.48
N LEU A 114 -0.10 12.45 -17.89
CA LEU A 114 0.62 11.95 -16.72
C LEU A 114 1.65 10.88 -17.12
N PRO A 115 2.95 11.10 -16.87
CA PRO A 115 3.93 10.04 -17.01
C PRO A 115 3.62 8.93 -16.00
N GLU A 116 3.49 7.69 -16.47
CA GLU A 116 3.17 6.51 -15.64
C GLU A 116 4.06 6.43 -14.39
N VAL A 117 5.33 6.83 -14.49
CA VAL A 117 6.34 6.85 -13.41
C VAL A 117 5.92 7.65 -12.17
N VAL A 118 5.05 8.67 -12.30
CA VAL A 118 4.59 9.49 -11.17
C VAL A 118 3.59 8.72 -10.29
N LEU A 119 2.87 7.75 -10.86
CA LEU A 119 1.80 7.02 -10.17
C LEU A 119 2.31 5.81 -9.37
N TYR A 120 3.53 5.35 -9.67
CA TYR A 120 4.11 4.13 -9.12
C TYR A 120 5.21 4.36 -8.11
N ARG A 121 5.54 5.61 -7.74
CA ARG A 121 6.53 5.80 -6.68
C ARG A 121 5.97 5.20 -5.40
N PRO A 122 6.57 4.11 -4.88
CA PRO A 122 6.27 3.69 -3.53
C PRO A 122 6.79 4.85 -2.68
N GLN A 123 5.90 5.65 -2.11
CA GLN A 123 6.31 6.38 -0.94
C GLN A 123 6.54 5.30 0.11
N PHE A 124 7.80 4.89 0.27
CA PHE A 124 8.28 4.25 1.48
C PHE A 124 8.12 5.26 2.63
N ASP A 125 6.87 5.61 2.94
CA ASP A 125 6.55 6.16 4.23
C ASP A 125 6.60 4.97 5.17
N SER A 126 7.53 5.03 6.13
CA SER A 126 7.65 4.08 7.23
C SER A 126 6.37 3.96 8.08
N ARG A 127 5.32 4.71 7.73
CA ARG A 127 3.98 4.71 8.34
C ARG A 127 2.89 4.16 7.42
N GLN A 128 3.16 3.80 6.16
CA GLN A 128 2.15 3.19 5.27
C GLN A 128 1.70 1.82 5.82
N PRO A 129 0.44 1.41 5.56
CA PRO A 129 0.00 0.05 5.84
C PRO A 129 0.95 -0.93 5.14
N TRP A 130 1.29 -2.01 5.83
CA TRP A 130 2.33 -2.95 5.40
C TRP A 130 1.99 -3.69 4.08
N SER A 131 0.76 -3.53 3.57
CA SER A 131 0.25 -4.08 2.32
C SER A 131 -0.04 -2.95 1.32
N ASP A 132 0.43 -3.12 0.08
CA ASP A 132 0.15 -2.20 -1.04
C ASP A 132 -1.31 -2.29 -1.54
N VAL A 133 -2.11 -3.16 -0.95
CA VAL A 133 -3.52 -3.29 -1.31
C VAL A 133 -4.44 -3.36 -0.11
N LEU A 134 -5.69 -2.93 -0.33
CA LEU A 134 -6.82 -3.15 0.56
C LEU A 134 -7.88 -4.00 -0.12
N THR A 135 -8.61 -4.83 0.63
CA THR A 135 -9.82 -5.47 0.10
C THR A 135 -10.90 -4.40 -0.14
N ILE A 136 -11.91 -4.73 -0.95
CA ILE A 136 -13.09 -3.88 -1.09
C ILE A 136 -13.73 -3.57 0.26
N ALA A 137 -13.76 -4.54 1.19
CA ALA A 137 -14.32 -4.35 2.52
C ALA A 137 -13.52 -3.33 3.34
N ALA A 138 -12.20 -3.50 3.44
CA ALA A 138 -11.34 -2.61 4.19
C ALA A 138 -11.32 -1.19 3.59
N PHE A 139 -11.28 -1.07 2.27
CA PHE A 139 -11.35 0.23 1.60
C PHE A 139 -12.72 0.90 1.81
N ALA A 140 -13.82 0.14 1.73
CA ALA A 140 -15.16 0.68 1.98
C ALA A 140 -15.29 1.22 3.40
N GLU A 141 -14.80 0.48 4.39
CA GLU A 141 -14.77 0.91 5.79
C GLU A 141 -13.94 2.18 5.98
N LEU A 142 -12.71 2.21 5.43
CA LEU A 142 -11.82 3.37 5.50
C LEU A 142 -12.46 4.63 4.91
N MET A 143 -13.18 4.49 3.80
CA MET A 143 -13.80 5.60 3.08
C MET A 143 -15.20 5.97 3.59
N GLY A 144 -15.76 5.23 4.56
CA GLY A 144 -17.15 5.43 5.00
C GLY A 144 -18.20 5.10 3.92
N LEU A 145 -17.90 4.16 3.03
CA LEU A 145 -18.75 3.74 1.91
C LEU A 145 -19.32 2.33 2.12
N SER A 146 -20.37 1.97 1.39
CA SER A 146 -20.82 0.58 1.32
C SER A 146 -19.95 -0.25 0.38
N ARG A 147 -19.79 -1.55 0.67
CA ARG A 147 -19.05 -2.48 -0.22
C ARG A 147 -19.61 -2.48 -1.65
N ALA A 148 -20.94 -2.40 -1.79
CA ALA A 148 -21.61 -2.33 -3.09
C ALA A 148 -21.26 -1.04 -3.86
N ALA A 149 -21.11 0.09 -3.17
CA ALA A 149 -20.68 1.33 -3.80
C ALA A 149 -19.24 1.22 -4.32
N VAL A 150 -18.33 0.66 -3.53
CA VAL A 150 -16.93 0.46 -3.96
C VAL A 150 -16.85 -0.51 -5.14
N HIS A 151 -17.65 -1.58 -5.17
CA HIS A 151 -17.75 -2.45 -6.37
C HIS A 151 -18.18 -1.67 -7.61
N LYS A 152 -19.25 -0.84 -7.51
CA LYS A 152 -19.69 0.02 -8.62
C LYS A 152 -18.61 1.01 -9.05
N MET A 153 -17.79 1.50 -8.12
CA MET A 153 -16.64 2.36 -8.44
C MET A 153 -15.58 1.59 -9.24
N CYS A 154 -15.26 0.36 -8.87
CA CYS A 154 -14.36 -0.50 -9.66
C CYS A 154 -14.91 -0.75 -11.07
N ASP A 155 -16.19 -1.09 -11.19
CA ASP A 155 -16.84 -1.38 -12.46
C ASP A 155 -16.92 -0.13 -13.36
N ALA A 156 -17.08 1.05 -12.77
CA ALA A 156 -17.03 2.34 -13.47
C ALA A 156 -15.60 2.83 -13.78
N GLY A 157 -14.56 2.06 -13.41
CA GLY A 157 -13.16 2.43 -13.59
C GLY A 157 -12.74 3.66 -12.79
N LYS A 158 -13.31 3.87 -11.59
CA LYS A 158 -12.99 4.97 -10.67
C LYS A 158 -11.88 4.65 -9.68
N LEU A 159 -11.47 3.39 -9.60
CA LEU A 159 -10.48 2.92 -8.63
C LEU A 159 -9.42 2.07 -9.34
N PRO A 160 -8.14 2.19 -8.96
CA PRO A 160 -7.10 1.27 -9.37
C PRO A 160 -7.28 -0.03 -8.59
N TYR A 161 -7.60 -1.14 -9.27
CA TYR A 161 -7.79 -2.43 -8.60
C TYR A 161 -7.17 -3.60 -9.38
N ILE A 162 -6.69 -4.58 -8.62
CA ILE A 162 -6.25 -5.88 -9.12
C ILE A 162 -7.30 -6.95 -8.78
N GLU A 163 -7.22 -8.07 -9.50
CA GLU A 163 -8.08 -9.24 -9.28
C GLU A 163 -7.22 -10.47 -9.00
N MET A 164 -7.41 -11.08 -7.83
CA MET A 164 -6.85 -12.38 -7.51
C MET A 164 -7.88 -13.46 -7.86
N LYS A 165 -7.56 -14.29 -8.84
CA LYS A 165 -8.40 -15.41 -9.30
C LYS A 165 -7.77 -16.72 -8.83
N ILE A 166 -8.61 -17.67 -8.41
CA ILE A 166 -8.13 -19.03 -8.17
C ILE A 166 -7.96 -19.71 -9.54
N PRO A 167 -6.76 -20.22 -9.87
CA PRO A 167 -6.54 -20.92 -11.13
C PRO A 167 -7.55 -22.07 -11.29
N GLY A 168 -8.21 -22.15 -12.45
CA GLY A 168 -9.20 -23.19 -12.74
C GLY A 168 -10.61 -22.96 -12.19
N MET A 169 -10.84 -21.95 -11.34
CA MET A 169 -12.19 -21.58 -10.89
C MET A 169 -12.60 -20.20 -11.45
N GLY A 170 -13.49 -20.20 -12.44
CA GLY A 170 -13.80 -19.02 -13.26
C GLY A 170 -14.70 -17.96 -12.63
N VAL A 171 -15.22 -18.14 -11.41
CA VAL A 171 -16.44 -17.43 -10.98
C VAL A 171 -16.19 -16.31 -9.94
N HIS A 172 -15.12 -16.39 -9.13
CA HIS A 172 -14.93 -15.43 -8.03
C HIS A 172 -13.48 -14.91 -7.96
N ALA A 173 -13.28 -13.69 -8.45
CA ALA A 173 -12.04 -12.94 -8.25
C ALA A 173 -12.16 -12.08 -6.99
N THR A 174 -11.20 -12.18 -6.07
CA THR A 174 -11.08 -11.21 -5.00
C THR A 174 -10.50 -9.92 -5.58
N ARG A 175 -11.24 -8.81 -5.46
CA ARG A 175 -10.77 -7.48 -5.88
C ARG A 175 -10.04 -6.81 -4.74
N PHE A 176 -8.88 -6.25 -5.05
CA PHE A 176 -8.11 -5.42 -4.14
C PHE A 176 -7.82 -4.06 -4.75
N ILE A 177 -8.02 -2.99 -3.98
CA ILE A 177 -7.66 -1.63 -4.38
C ILE A 177 -6.15 -1.47 -4.22
N TYR A 178 -5.47 -1.04 -5.28
CA TYR A 178 -4.02 -0.84 -5.30
C TYR A 178 -3.68 0.55 -4.77
N MET A 179 -3.21 0.60 -3.52
CA MET A 179 -3.02 1.81 -2.75
C MET A 179 -1.88 2.70 -3.27
N PRO A 180 -0.74 2.17 -3.78
CA PRO A 180 0.30 3.03 -4.36
C PRO A 180 -0.23 3.91 -5.50
N ALA A 181 -0.98 3.33 -6.44
CA ALA A 181 -1.57 4.09 -7.54
C ALA A 181 -2.64 5.08 -7.05
N TRP A 182 -3.49 4.67 -6.10
CA TRP A 182 -4.50 5.54 -5.50
C TRP A 182 -3.86 6.75 -4.80
N ASN A 183 -2.94 6.50 -3.87
CA ASN A 183 -2.27 7.53 -3.07
C ASN A 183 -1.42 8.45 -3.96
N GLY A 184 -0.67 7.89 -4.90
CA GLY A 184 0.13 8.67 -5.85
C GLY A 184 -0.73 9.64 -6.67
N ALA A 185 -1.85 9.16 -7.19
CA ALA A 185 -2.78 10.00 -7.96
C ALA A 185 -3.46 11.08 -7.09
N MET A 186 -3.86 10.74 -5.86
CA MET A 186 -4.44 11.70 -4.92
C MET A 186 -3.44 12.80 -4.55
N GLN A 187 -2.17 12.46 -4.34
CA GLN A 187 -1.11 13.45 -4.09
C GLN A 187 -0.96 14.39 -5.28
N VAL A 188 -0.85 13.85 -6.50
CA VAL A 188 -0.71 14.69 -7.71
C VAL A 188 -1.92 15.62 -7.87
N ALA A 189 -3.14 15.12 -7.67
CA ALA A 189 -4.35 15.92 -7.72
C ALA A 189 -4.34 17.06 -6.70
N PHE A 190 -3.90 16.76 -5.48
CA PHE A 190 -3.77 17.76 -4.44
C PHE A 190 -2.72 18.82 -4.77
N GLU A 191 -1.55 18.42 -5.27
CA GLU A 191 -0.47 19.36 -5.62
C GLU A 191 -0.89 20.29 -6.76
N MET A 192 -1.54 19.76 -7.80
CA MET A 192 -2.02 20.57 -8.93
C MET A 192 -3.11 21.55 -8.48
N GLN A 193 -4.08 21.09 -7.70
CA GLN A 193 -5.10 21.97 -7.15
C GLN A 193 -4.50 23.06 -6.24
N SER A 194 -3.46 22.72 -5.47
CA SER A 194 -2.77 23.66 -4.58
C SER A 194 -1.94 24.68 -5.38
N ALA A 195 -1.36 24.30 -6.51
CA ALA A 195 -0.66 25.24 -7.39
C ALA A 195 -1.63 26.26 -8.01
N GLU A 196 -2.85 25.85 -8.34
CA GLU A 196 -3.88 26.73 -8.90
C GLU A 196 -4.57 27.62 -7.85
N ARG A 197 -4.91 27.05 -6.69
CA ARG A 197 -5.74 27.72 -5.67
C ARG A 197 -4.93 28.30 -4.51
N GLY A 198 -3.62 28.05 -4.47
CA GLY A 198 -2.78 28.29 -3.31
C GLY A 198 -3.11 27.35 -2.14
N ARG A 199 -2.49 27.61 -0.98
CA ARG A 199 -2.70 26.85 0.26
C ARG A 199 -3.28 27.73 1.38
N PRO A 200 -4.49 28.29 1.21
CA PRO A 200 -5.03 29.27 2.18
C PRO A 200 -5.21 28.68 3.58
N TYR A 201 -5.36 27.36 3.71
CA TYR A 201 -5.46 26.64 4.98
C TYR A 201 -4.18 26.72 5.83
N GLU A 202 -3.01 27.03 5.26
CA GLU A 202 -1.76 27.19 6.01
C GLU A 202 -1.80 28.41 6.93
N SER A 203 -2.46 29.49 6.49
CA SER A 203 -2.62 30.69 7.31
C SER A 203 -3.48 30.44 8.56
N TRP A 204 -4.52 29.60 8.45
CA TRP A 204 -5.32 29.15 9.59
C TRP A 204 -4.52 28.33 10.60
N MET A 205 -3.41 27.73 10.17
CA MET A 205 -2.49 26.97 11.02
C MET A 205 -1.29 27.82 11.50
N GLY A 206 -1.28 29.12 11.20
CA GLY A 206 -0.19 30.03 11.55
C GLY A 206 1.13 29.76 10.79
N ILE A 207 1.06 29.03 9.67
CA ILE A 207 2.21 28.80 8.80
C ILE A 207 2.29 29.98 7.81
N PRO A 208 3.40 30.74 7.79
CA PRO A 208 3.59 31.82 6.83
C PRO A 208 3.66 31.27 5.40
N GLY A 209 2.95 31.90 4.47
CA GLY A 209 2.97 31.57 3.04
C GLY A 209 4.17 32.12 2.30
#